data_AF-A0A1C7N1T5-F1
#
_entry.id   AF-A0A1C7N1T5-F1
#
_cell.length_a   1.000
_cell.length_b   1.000
_cell.length_c   1.000
_cell.angle_alpha   90.00
_cell.angle_beta   90.00
_cell.angle_gamma   90.00
#
_symmetry.space_group_name_H-M   'P 1'
#
loop_
_entity.id
_entity.type
_entity.pdbx_description
1 polymer ?
#
loop_
_entity_poly.entity_id
_entity_poly.type
_entity_poly.pdbx_seq_one_letter_code
_entity_poly.pdbx_strand_id
1 'polypeptide(L)'
;MIENDNFKASFWPPHSADKVLNYHTGLQALFDRLTCSVNENETMVTYLQERIQIETTIAQLLSSTLHTPKANVLNQMENAPNTSLKSAFYTICQESTEATHCHNLRANLLTQEVLEPLLDFTQKFKQVISSVKNELKEQILEFEHEAQSAQMTRSVYWSRCRAFKSVCPQFRPNINLTNQPLLQTLKSLSDQEMILSKEFVLRRLANESHINDSTSQDVWQNLLVLGFVKSVEDGYKLQHDIIDYYIKQPTKDWGQLLSVFRSAHPSEAVYKAYMEMLRSERAYKEKVLSTDNMRMQLEEKLVCVTQNQRCHRIKDLKDLTTARLF
;
A
#
# COMPACT_ATOMS: atom_id res chain seq x y z
N MET A 1 -9.98 -20.41 -11.02
CA MET A 1 -10.08 -19.74 -9.71
C MET A 1 -8.89 -20.13 -8.82
N ILE A 2 -7.68 -20.12 -9.40
CA ILE A 2 -6.40 -20.42 -8.77
C ILE A 2 -5.58 -19.16 -9.04
N GLU A 3 -5.11 -18.44 -8.01
CA GLU A 3 -4.04 -17.41 -8.03
C GLU A 3 -4.14 -16.30 -6.96
N ASN A 4 -5.04 -16.37 -5.96
CA ASN A 4 -5.11 -15.30 -4.95
C ASN A 4 -3.96 -15.33 -3.94
N ASP A 5 -3.46 -16.51 -3.56
CA ASP A 5 -2.45 -16.63 -2.51
C ASP A 5 -1.03 -16.29 -2.98
N ASN A 6 -0.75 -16.43 -4.28
CA ASN A 6 0.59 -16.22 -4.80
C ASN A 6 0.97 -14.72 -4.92
N PHE A 7 -0.02 -13.85 -5.18
CA PHE A 7 0.25 -12.42 -5.34
C PHE A 7 0.68 -11.78 -4.02
N LYS A 8 -0.05 -12.02 -2.92
CA LYS A 8 0.32 -11.48 -1.61
C LYS A 8 1.69 -11.98 -1.15
N ALA A 9 2.04 -13.24 -1.46
CA ALA A 9 3.33 -13.82 -1.11
C ALA A 9 4.50 -13.30 -1.97
N SER A 10 4.25 -12.96 -3.24
CA SER A 10 5.27 -12.49 -4.19
C SER A 10 5.42 -10.97 -4.22
N PHE A 11 4.45 -10.24 -3.67
CA PHE A 11 4.41 -8.77 -3.72
C PHE A 11 5.35 -8.11 -2.72
N TRP A 12 5.50 -8.70 -1.54
CA TRP A 12 6.33 -8.12 -0.49
C TRP A 12 7.80 -8.49 -0.70
N PRO A 13 8.74 -7.57 -0.43
CA PRO A 13 10.16 -7.88 -0.49
C PRO A 13 10.46 -9.04 0.48
N PRO A 14 11.30 -10.01 0.10
CA PRO A 14 11.72 -11.03 1.04
C PRO A 14 12.34 -10.36 2.28
N HIS A 15 11.99 -10.84 3.47
CA HIS A 15 12.56 -10.37 4.73
C HIS A 15 14.06 -10.72 4.80
N SER A 16 14.90 -9.98 4.09
CA SER A 16 16.35 -10.01 4.28
C SER A 16 16.70 -9.05 5.41
N ALA A 17 17.28 -9.57 6.49
CA ALA A 17 17.44 -8.90 7.78
C ALA A 17 18.26 -7.57 7.78
N ASP A 18 18.87 -7.18 6.67
CA ASP A 18 19.83 -6.06 6.62
C ASP A 18 19.69 -5.12 5.40
N LYS A 19 18.61 -5.21 4.62
CA LYS A 19 18.43 -4.35 3.43
C LYS A 19 17.10 -3.58 3.46
N VAL A 20 17.16 -2.34 2.98
CA VAL A 20 15.98 -1.52 2.68
C VAL A 20 15.02 -2.35 1.83
N LEU A 21 13.75 -2.35 2.22
CA LEU A 21 12.67 -3.08 1.56
C LEU A 21 12.60 -2.69 0.07
N ASN A 22 12.75 -3.66 -0.83
CA ASN A 22 12.72 -3.43 -2.28
C ASN A 22 11.30 -3.61 -2.85
N TYR A 23 10.53 -2.53 -2.89
CA TYR A 23 9.18 -2.53 -3.43
C TYR A 23 9.10 -2.63 -4.96
N HIS A 24 10.21 -2.44 -5.67
CA HIS A 24 10.22 -2.44 -7.13
C HIS A 24 9.81 -3.79 -7.72
N THR A 25 10.21 -4.90 -7.11
CA THR A 25 9.84 -6.24 -7.57
C THR A 25 8.34 -6.49 -7.48
N GLY A 26 7.73 -6.16 -6.34
CA GLY A 26 6.28 -6.28 -6.15
C GLY A 26 5.49 -5.36 -7.06
N LEU A 27 5.95 -4.11 -7.20
CA LEU A 27 5.37 -3.13 -8.12
C LEU A 27 5.40 -3.63 -9.57
N GLN A 28 6.53 -4.17 -10.02
CA GLN A 28 6.67 -4.69 -11.37
C GLN A 28 5.69 -5.84 -11.62
N ALA A 29 5.64 -6.82 -10.71
CA ALA A 29 4.71 -7.96 -10.82
C ALA A 29 3.24 -7.53 -10.84
N LEU A 30 2.86 -6.51 -10.05
CA LEU A 30 1.53 -5.91 -10.08
C LEU A 30 1.23 -5.30 -11.46
N PHE A 31 2.11 -4.45 -11.96
CA PHE A 31 1.87 -3.75 -13.22
C PHE A 31 1.98 -4.65 -14.44
N ASP A 32 2.73 -5.75 -14.39
CA ASP A 32 2.72 -6.76 -15.44
C ASP A 32 1.33 -7.42 -15.56
N ARG A 33 0.70 -7.75 -14.42
CA ARG A 33 -0.66 -8.29 -14.39
C ARG A 33 -1.71 -7.28 -14.83
N LEU A 34 -1.59 -6.01 -14.41
CA LEU A 34 -2.49 -4.95 -14.84
C LEU A 34 -2.33 -4.64 -16.33
N THR A 35 -1.11 -4.70 -16.86
CA THR A 35 -0.83 -4.55 -18.30
C THR A 35 -1.44 -5.72 -19.08
N CYS A 36 -1.31 -6.94 -18.57
CA CYS A 36 -2.01 -8.10 -19.15
C CYS A 36 -3.53 -7.88 -19.18
N SER A 37 -4.12 -7.32 -18.11
CA SER A 37 -5.54 -6.95 -18.09
C SER A 37 -5.93 -5.90 -19.13
N VAL A 38 -5.07 -4.91 -19.41
CA VAL A 38 -5.27 -3.94 -20.48
C VAL A 38 -5.28 -4.64 -21.84
N ASN A 39 -4.29 -5.52 -22.09
CA ASN A 39 -4.19 -6.26 -23.35
C ASN A 39 -5.38 -7.20 -23.57
N GLU A 40 -5.89 -7.83 -22.51
CA GLU A 40 -7.11 -8.64 -22.56
C GLU A 40 -8.32 -7.80 -23.01
N ASN A 41 -8.47 -6.59 -22.47
CA ASN A 41 -9.56 -5.69 -22.87
C ASN A 41 -9.41 -5.27 -24.35
N GLU A 42 -8.20 -4.93 -24.79
CA GLU A 42 -7.90 -4.62 -26.20
C GLU A 42 -8.21 -5.81 -27.12
N THR A 43 -7.91 -7.03 -26.67
CA THR A 43 -8.23 -8.26 -27.42
C THR A 43 -9.75 -8.46 -27.56
N MET A 44 -10.53 -8.18 -26.51
CA MET A 44 -11.99 -8.23 -26.55
C MET A 44 -12.57 -7.21 -27.54
N VAL A 45 -12.00 -6.00 -27.58
CA VAL A 45 -12.36 -4.97 -28.56
C VAL A 45 -12.13 -5.47 -29.98
N THR A 46 -10.95 -6.00 -30.29
CA THR A 46 -10.62 -6.55 -31.62
C THR A 46 -11.60 -7.65 -32.02
N TYR A 47 -11.87 -8.59 -31.11
CA TYR A 47 -12.84 -9.66 -31.36
C TYR A 47 -14.23 -9.12 -31.70
N LEU A 48 -14.72 -8.12 -30.97
CA LEU A 48 -16.03 -7.51 -31.24
C LEU A 48 -16.06 -6.79 -32.59
N GLN A 49 -14.99 -6.08 -32.96
CA GLN A 49 -14.87 -5.45 -34.27
C GLN A 49 -14.95 -6.47 -35.40
N GLU A 50 -14.22 -7.58 -35.30
CA GLU A 50 -14.29 -8.68 -36.27
C GLU A 50 -15.70 -9.28 -36.33
N ARG A 51 -16.35 -9.49 -35.17
CA ARG A 51 -17.71 -10.01 -35.12
C ARG A 51 -18.71 -9.07 -35.81
N ILE A 52 -18.63 -7.77 -35.54
CA ILE A 52 -19.48 -6.75 -36.19
C ILE A 52 -19.26 -6.74 -37.70
N GLN A 53 -18.01 -6.87 -38.16
CA GLN A 53 -17.67 -6.94 -39.57
C GLN A 53 -18.29 -8.18 -40.24
N ILE A 54 -18.25 -9.34 -39.57
CA ILE A 54 -18.90 -10.57 -40.07
C ILE A 54 -20.40 -10.39 -40.20
N GLU A 55 -21.09 -9.87 -39.17
CA GLU A 55 -22.54 -9.63 -39.22
C GLU A 55 -22.91 -8.67 -40.36
N THR A 56 -22.11 -7.62 -40.56
CA THR A 56 -22.28 -6.66 -41.66
C THR A 56 -22.08 -7.31 -43.03
N THR A 57 -21.06 -8.17 -43.17
CA THR A 57 -20.78 -8.88 -44.42
C THR A 57 -21.90 -9.87 -44.76
N ILE A 58 -22.45 -10.58 -43.77
CA ILE A 58 -23.59 -11.48 -43.99
C ILE A 58 -24.80 -10.69 -44.52
N ALA A 59 -25.14 -9.56 -43.89
CA ALA A 59 -26.24 -8.70 -44.35
C ALA A 59 -26.00 -8.16 -45.77
N GLN A 60 -24.76 -7.76 -46.09
CA GLN A 60 -24.39 -7.31 -47.43
C GLN A 60 -24.52 -8.41 -48.47
N LEU A 61 -24.09 -9.64 -48.16
CA LEU A 61 -24.20 -10.78 -49.06
C LEU A 61 -25.67 -11.13 -49.34
N LEU A 62 -26.51 -11.20 -48.30
CA LEU A 62 -27.94 -11.48 -48.44
C LEU A 62 -28.66 -10.40 -49.27
N SER A 63 -28.33 -9.12 -49.07
CA SER A 63 -28.97 -8.02 -49.80
C SER A 63 -28.50 -7.88 -51.25
N SER A 64 -27.20 -7.99 -51.51
CA SER A 64 -26.61 -7.73 -52.84
C SER A 64 -26.64 -8.97 -53.75
N THR A 65 -26.30 -10.14 -53.21
CA THR A 65 -26.11 -11.36 -54.02
C THR A 65 -27.45 -11.99 -54.40
N LEU A 66 -28.44 -11.92 -53.51
CA LEU A 66 -29.75 -12.53 -53.75
C LEU A 66 -30.70 -11.66 -54.58
N HIS A 67 -30.35 -10.39 -54.84
CA HIS A 67 -31.19 -9.47 -55.61
C HIS A 67 -31.39 -9.93 -57.07
N THR A 68 -30.31 -10.32 -57.75
CA THR A 68 -30.36 -10.72 -59.17
C THR A 68 -31.11 -12.05 -59.39
N PRO A 69 -30.84 -13.13 -58.62
CA PRO A 69 -31.64 -14.36 -58.71
C PRO A 69 -33.11 -14.13 -58.41
N LYS A 70 -33.44 -13.32 -57.39
CA LYS A 70 -34.81 -12.94 -57.04
C LYS A 70 -35.53 -12.30 -58.21
N ALA A 71 -34.94 -11.27 -58.84
CA ALA A 71 -35.53 -10.58 -59.98
C ALA A 71 -35.74 -11.53 -61.18
N ASN A 72 -34.75 -12.38 -61.48
CA ASN A 72 -34.83 -13.32 -62.60
C ASN A 72 -35.95 -14.35 -62.41
N VAL A 73 -36.07 -14.94 -61.22
CA VAL A 73 -37.11 -15.94 -60.93
C VAL A 73 -38.51 -15.28 -60.93
N LEU A 74 -38.63 -14.08 -60.38
CA LEU A 74 -39.91 -13.34 -60.40
C LEU A 74 -40.39 -13.07 -61.82
N ASN A 75 -39.50 -12.61 -62.71
CA ASN A 75 -39.82 -12.36 -64.12
C ASN A 75 -40.22 -13.65 -64.87
N GLN A 76 -39.57 -14.78 -64.57
CA GLN A 76 -39.93 -16.08 -65.16
C GLN A 76 -41.27 -16.62 -64.64
N MET A 77 -41.60 -16.36 -63.37
CA MET A 77 -42.82 -16.83 -62.72
C MET A 77 -44.05 -15.93 -62.96
N GLU A 78 -43.90 -14.73 -63.51
CA GLU A 78 -45.04 -13.87 -63.90
C GLU A 78 -45.94 -14.53 -64.95
N ASN A 79 -45.36 -15.34 -65.83
CA ASN A 79 -46.09 -16.03 -66.91
C ASN A 79 -46.56 -17.45 -66.53
N ALA A 80 -46.28 -17.92 -65.31
CA ALA A 80 -46.58 -19.27 -64.87
C ALA A 80 -47.93 -19.36 -64.13
N PRO A 81 -48.77 -20.37 -64.40
CA PRO A 81 -50.07 -20.54 -63.74
C PRO A 81 -50.00 -21.04 -62.27
N ASN A 82 -48.80 -21.42 -61.79
CA ASN A 82 -48.62 -22.06 -60.48
C ASN A 82 -48.48 -21.03 -59.34
N THR A 83 -49.62 -20.61 -58.78
CA THR A 83 -49.71 -19.62 -57.69
C THR A 83 -49.05 -20.06 -56.38
N SER A 84 -49.08 -21.35 -56.03
CA SER A 84 -48.52 -21.87 -54.77
C SER A 84 -46.99 -21.84 -54.73
N LEU A 85 -46.32 -22.25 -55.82
CA LEU A 85 -44.85 -22.20 -55.92
C LEU A 85 -44.34 -20.75 -55.90
N LYS A 86 -45.05 -19.85 -56.58
CA LYS A 86 -44.77 -18.40 -56.55
C LYS A 86 -44.88 -17.85 -55.13
N SER A 87 -45.93 -18.22 -54.39
CA SER A 87 -46.10 -17.84 -52.98
C SER A 87 -44.98 -18.37 -52.08
N ALA A 88 -44.58 -19.64 -52.27
CA ALA A 88 -43.48 -20.23 -51.51
C ALA A 88 -42.16 -19.49 -51.77
N PHE A 89 -41.86 -19.18 -53.05
CA PHE A 89 -40.67 -18.42 -53.41
C PHE A 89 -40.67 -16.99 -52.83
N TYR A 90 -41.82 -16.32 -52.82
CA TYR A 90 -41.97 -15.01 -52.16
C TYR A 90 -41.66 -15.09 -50.66
N THR A 91 -42.11 -16.16 -50.00
CA THR A 91 -41.84 -16.37 -48.57
C THR A 91 -40.33 -16.47 -48.31
N ILE A 92 -39.60 -17.23 -49.14
CA ILE A 92 -38.12 -17.35 -49.05
C ILE A 92 -37.44 -15.98 -49.27
N CYS A 93 -37.92 -15.20 -50.24
CA CYS A 93 -37.39 -13.86 -50.50
C CYS A 93 -37.63 -12.91 -49.32
N GLN A 94 -38.79 -13.01 -48.69
CA GLN A 94 -39.14 -12.22 -47.51
C GLN A 94 -38.27 -12.62 -46.32
N GLU A 95 -38.10 -13.92 -46.08
CA GLU A 95 -37.22 -14.45 -45.03
C GLU A 95 -35.77 -13.97 -45.20
N SER A 96 -35.25 -13.96 -46.43
CA SER A 96 -33.90 -13.43 -46.72
C SER A 96 -33.79 -11.93 -46.43
N THR A 97 -34.87 -11.17 -46.69
CA THR A 97 -34.93 -9.72 -46.40
C THR A 97 -34.98 -9.47 -44.90
N GLU A 98 -35.77 -10.25 -44.17
CA GLU A 98 -35.84 -10.20 -42.71
C GLU A 98 -34.49 -10.58 -42.08
N ALA A 99 -33.86 -11.67 -42.52
CA ALA A 99 -32.53 -12.07 -42.06
C ALA A 99 -31.49 -10.96 -42.27
N THR A 100 -31.49 -10.31 -43.44
CA THR A 100 -30.65 -9.13 -43.71
C THR A 100 -30.89 -8.03 -42.67
N HIS A 101 -32.15 -7.71 -42.38
CA HIS A 101 -32.50 -6.71 -41.39
C HIS A 101 -32.01 -7.10 -39.99
N CYS A 102 -32.22 -8.35 -39.55
CA CYS A 102 -31.76 -8.84 -38.27
C CYS A 102 -30.23 -8.76 -38.12
N HIS A 103 -29.45 -9.13 -39.15
CA HIS A 103 -28.00 -9.05 -39.12
C HIS A 103 -27.49 -7.60 -39.02
N ASN A 104 -28.08 -6.68 -39.79
CA ASN A 104 -27.77 -5.25 -39.68
C ASN A 104 -28.11 -4.70 -38.30
N LEU A 105 -29.29 -5.04 -37.76
CA LEU A 105 -29.70 -4.62 -36.43
C LEU A 105 -28.72 -5.13 -35.37
N ARG A 106 -28.31 -6.39 -35.44
CA ARG A 106 -27.32 -6.97 -34.51
C ARG A 106 -25.97 -6.26 -34.60
N ALA A 107 -25.46 -5.99 -35.81
CA ALA A 107 -24.21 -5.26 -35.99
C ALA A 107 -24.27 -3.86 -35.37
N ASN A 108 -25.38 -3.15 -35.56
CA ASN A 108 -25.61 -1.82 -34.98
C ASN A 108 -25.69 -1.88 -33.45
N LEU A 109 -26.46 -2.82 -32.89
CA LEU A 109 -26.57 -3.00 -31.44
C LEU A 109 -25.22 -3.37 -30.81
N LEU A 110 -24.48 -4.31 -31.40
CA LEU A 110 -23.13 -4.66 -30.93
C LEU A 110 -22.19 -3.44 -30.95
N THR A 111 -22.30 -2.59 -31.97
CA THR A 111 -21.49 -1.38 -32.09
C THR A 111 -21.80 -0.38 -30.96
N GLN A 112 -23.07 0.01 -30.84
CA GLN A 112 -23.50 1.08 -29.93
C GLN A 112 -23.54 0.63 -28.47
N GLU A 113 -24.03 -0.58 -28.22
CA GLU A 113 -24.32 -1.03 -26.86
C GLU A 113 -23.13 -1.75 -26.21
N VAL A 114 -22.18 -2.29 -27.00
CA VAL A 114 -21.08 -3.09 -26.47
C VAL A 114 -19.72 -2.52 -26.84
N LEU A 115 -19.44 -2.35 -28.14
CA LEU A 115 -18.11 -1.95 -28.62
C LEU A 115 -17.73 -0.54 -28.17
N GLU A 116 -18.59 0.46 -28.39
CA GLU A 116 -18.31 1.85 -28.01
C GLU A 116 -18.07 2.02 -26.50
N PRO A 117 -18.93 1.49 -25.61
CA PRO A 117 -18.67 1.51 -24.17
C PRO A 117 -17.39 0.75 -23.78
N LEU A 118 -17.10 -0.40 -24.39
CA LEU A 118 -15.90 -1.17 -24.09
C LEU A 118 -14.62 -0.43 -24.52
N LEU A 119 -14.65 0.29 -25.65
CA LEU A 119 -13.55 1.13 -26.12
C LEU A 119 -13.25 2.25 -25.12
N ASP A 120 -14.29 2.99 -24.70
CA ASP A 120 -14.16 4.06 -23.70
C ASP A 120 -13.63 3.52 -22.37
N PHE A 121 -14.20 2.41 -21.89
CA PHE A 121 -13.71 1.73 -20.69
C PHE A 121 -12.24 1.32 -20.82
N THR A 122 -11.85 0.70 -21.92
CA THR A 122 -10.48 0.22 -22.15
C THR A 122 -9.48 1.37 -22.15
N GLN A 123 -9.82 2.49 -22.80
CA GLN A 123 -9.00 3.70 -22.82
C GLN A 123 -8.85 4.31 -21.43
N LYS A 124 -9.97 4.49 -20.70
CA LYS A 124 -9.96 5.03 -19.33
C LYS A 124 -9.15 4.14 -18.38
N PHE A 125 -9.38 2.82 -18.43
CA PHE A 125 -8.65 1.86 -17.62
C PHE A 125 -7.14 1.95 -17.88
N LYS A 126 -6.72 1.95 -19.14
CA LYS A 126 -5.30 2.10 -19.53
C LYS A 126 -4.67 3.39 -18.99
N GLN A 127 -5.39 4.52 -19.07
CA GLN A 127 -4.93 5.80 -18.53
C GLN A 127 -4.78 5.75 -17.01
N VAL A 128 -5.77 5.21 -16.29
CA VAL A 128 -5.74 5.06 -14.83
C VAL A 128 -4.57 4.19 -14.39
N ILE A 129 -4.37 3.02 -15.03
CA ILE A 129 -3.24 2.14 -14.70
C ILE A 129 -1.90 2.84 -14.92
N SER A 130 -1.74 3.57 -16.03
CA SER A 130 -0.52 4.34 -16.31
C SER A 130 -0.26 5.43 -15.26
N SER A 131 -1.29 6.20 -14.89
CA SER A 131 -1.18 7.26 -13.88
C SER A 131 -0.78 6.70 -12.52
N VAL A 132 -1.49 5.65 -12.06
CA VAL A 132 -1.23 5.00 -10.77
C VAL A 132 0.17 4.38 -10.75
N LYS A 133 0.66 3.85 -11.87
CA LYS A 133 2.03 3.33 -12.00
C LYS A 133 3.07 4.41 -11.72
N ASN A 134 2.90 5.59 -12.30
CA ASN A 134 3.85 6.68 -12.12
C ASN A 134 3.80 7.23 -10.70
N GLU A 135 2.60 7.43 -10.16
CA GLU A 135 2.41 7.91 -8.78
C GLU A 135 3.08 6.97 -7.74
N LEU A 136 2.88 5.67 -7.87
CA LEU A 136 3.47 4.69 -6.96
C LEU A 136 5.00 4.60 -7.12
N LYS A 137 5.52 4.76 -8.33
CA LYS A 137 6.98 4.82 -8.56
C LYS A 137 7.61 6.00 -7.83
N GLU A 138 6.99 7.18 -7.93
CA GLU A 138 7.46 8.39 -7.25
C GLU A 138 7.45 8.19 -5.73
N GLN A 139 6.37 7.66 -5.17
CA GLN A 139 6.28 7.39 -3.72
C GLN A 139 7.27 6.35 -3.22
N ILE A 140 7.57 5.32 -4.03
CA ILE A 140 8.62 4.34 -3.69
C ILE A 140 9.98 5.03 -3.65
N LEU A 141 10.30 5.90 -4.62
CA LEU A 141 11.55 6.65 -4.63
C LEU A 141 11.68 7.58 -3.42
N GLU A 142 10.60 8.28 -3.05
CA GLU A 142 10.55 9.13 -1.86
C GLU A 142 10.75 8.30 -0.58
N PHE A 143 10.08 7.15 -0.46
CA PHE A 143 10.27 6.23 0.65
C PHE A 143 11.72 5.72 0.74
N GLU A 144 12.32 5.34 -0.39
CA GLU A 144 13.71 4.86 -0.44
C GLU A 144 14.69 5.94 0.01
N HIS A 145 14.49 7.18 -0.42
CA HIS A 145 15.28 8.32 0.04
C HIS A 145 15.13 8.54 1.55
N GLU A 146 13.89 8.48 2.07
CA GLU A 146 13.61 8.62 3.49
C GLU A 146 14.24 7.51 4.33
N ALA A 147 14.17 6.26 3.85
CA ALA A 147 14.76 5.09 4.49
C ALA A 147 16.30 5.16 4.51
N GLN A 148 16.93 5.60 3.41
CA GLN A 148 18.37 5.85 3.36
C GLN A 148 18.77 6.94 4.37
N SER A 149 17.99 8.02 4.45
CA SER A 149 18.24 9.08 5.43
C SER A 149 18.10 8.58 6.87
N ALA A 150 17.13 7.70 7.17
CA ALA A 150 17.02 7.03 8.47
C ALA A 150 18.26 6.17 8.80
N GLN A 151 18.80 5.46 7.80
CA GLN A 151 20.03 4.67 7.95
C GLN A 151 21.25 5.54 8.24
N MET A 152 21.37 6.70 7.59
CA MET A 152 22.43 7.67 7.88
C MET A 152 22.31 8.21 9.32
N THR A 153 21.11 8.60 9.74
CA THR A 153 20.86 9.09 11.11
C THR A 153 21.14 8.01 12.15
N ARG A 154 20.82 6.73 11.85
CA ARG A 154 21.24 5.59 12.67
C ARG A 154 22.76 5.54 12.80
N SER A 155 23.52 5.62 11.70
CA SER A 155 24.98 5.60 11.73
C SER A 155 25.56 6.71 12.64
N VAL A 156 24.99 7.92 12.55
CA VAL A 156 25.36 9.04 13.42
C VAL A 156 25.08 8.70 14.90
N TYR A 157 23.89 8.22 15.22
CA TYR A 157 23.53 7.81 16.58
C TYR A 157 24.50 6.78 17.15
N TRP A 158 24.78 5.71 16.40
CA TRP A 158 25.73 4.68 16.81
C TRP A 158 27.15 5.22 17.01
N SER A 159 27.57 6.17 16.18
CA SER A 159 28.85 6.87 16.36
C SER A 159 28.88 7.66 17.68
N ARG A 160 27.80 8.38 18.00
CA ARG A 160 27.69 9.12 19.27
C ARG A 160 27.64 8.20 20.48
N CYS A 161 26.95 7.05 20.40
CA CYS A 161 26.98 6.03 21.45
C CYS A 161 28.40 5.50 21.71
N ARG A 162 29.18 5.22 20.65
CA ARG A 162 30.57 4.77 20.78
C ARG A 162 31.46 5.86 21.40
N ALA A 163 31.29 7.11 20.97
CA ALA A 163 32.02 8.25 21.53
C ALA A 163 31.67 8.49 23.01
N PHE A 164 30.40 8.35 23.39
CA PHE A 164 30.00 8.44 24.79
C PHE A 164 30.61 7.30 25.62
N LYS A 165 30.57 6.06 25.12
CA LYS A 165 31.18 4.90 25.77
C LYS A 165 32.70 5.03 25.96
N SER A 166 33.42 5.67 25.04
CA SER A 166 34.86 5.89 25.20
C SER A 166 35.20 6.91 26.28
N VAL A 167 34.39 7.97 26.42
CA VAL A 167 34.58 9.03 27.42
C VAL A 167 34.06 8.61 28.80
N CYS A 168 33.07 7.71 28.86
CA CYS A 168 32.54 7.16 30.10
C CYS A 168 32.37 5.63 30.02
N PRO A 169 33.47 4.84 30.08
CA PRO A 169 33.41 3.37 29.97
C PRO A 169 32.66 2.72 31.13
N GLN A 170 32.68 3.38 32.29
CA GLN A 170 32.01 2.94 33.51
C GLN A 170 30.56 3.42 33.59
N PHE A 171 30.03 4.09 32.54
CA PHE A 171 28.62 4.43 32.48
C PHE A 171 27.80 3.13 32.46
N ARG A 172 27.37 2.73 33.65
CA ARG A 172 26.18 1.95 33.85
C ARG A 172 25.09 2.94 34.18
N PRO A 173 23.87 2.82 33.63
CA PRO A 173 22.72 3.48 34.23
C PRO A 173 22.79 3.18 35.73
N ASN A 174 22.90 4.20 36.58
CA ASN A 174 23.15 4.00 38.00
C ASN A 174 21.87 3.45 38.65
N ILE A 175 21.66 2.14 38.52
CA ILE A 175 20.54 1.44 39.13
C ILE A 175 20.99 1.12 40.56
N ASN A 176 20.90 2.11 41.45
CA ASN A 176 21.08 1.90 42.89
C ASN A 176 19.88 1.08 43.40
N LEU A 177 19.96 -0.24 43.20
CA LEU A 177 18.93 -1.20 43.57
C LEU A 177 19.18 -1.67 45.00
N THR A 178 18.51 -1.04 45.96
CA THR A 178 18.35 -1.58 47.31
C THR A 178 17.38 -2.77 47.36
N ASN A 179 16.66 -3.06 46.27
CA ASN A 179 15.69 -4.14 46.16
C ASN A 179 16.22 -5.31 45.30
N GLN A 180 16.61 -6.41 45.95
CA GLN A 180 17.14 -7.63 45.31
C GLN A 180 16.23 -8.33 44.27
N PRO A 181 14.89 -8.31 44.38
CA PRO A 181 14.02 -8.99 43.40
C PRO A 181 14.07 -8.35 42.01
N LEU A 182 14.03 -7.01 41.94
CA LEU A 182 14.13 -6.24 40.68
C LEU A 182 15.51 -6.42 40.01
N LEU A 183 16.55 -6.60 40.82
CA LEU A 183 17.92 -6.86 40.38
C LEU A 183 18.04 -8.20 39.62
N GLN A 184 17.27 -9.22 40.02
CA GLN A 184 17.25 -10.52 39.32
C GLN A 184 16.51 -10.42 37.99
N THR A 185 15.37 -9.73 37.95
CA THR A 185 14.62 -9.51 36.70
C THR A 185 15.42 -8.69 35.69
N LEU A 186 16.09 -7.61 36.13
CA LEU A 186 16.93 -6.78 35.25
C LEU A 186 18.21 -7.49 34.79
N LYS A 187 18.81 -8.35 35.61
CA LYS A 187 19.98 -9.18 35.22
C LYS A 187 19.63 -10.29 34.23
N SER A 188 18.35 -10.70 34.16
CA SER A 188 17.88 -11.70 33.21
C SER A 188 17.62 -11.14 31.81
N LEU A 189 17.62 -9.81 31.66
CA LEU A 189 17.52 -9.14 30.36
C LEU A 189 18.89 -9.17 29.68
N SER A 190 18.92 -9.60 28.42
CA SER A 190 20.14 -9.56 27.62
C SER A 190 20.63 -8.12 27.40
N ASP A 191 21.94 -7.95 27.17
CA ASP A 191 22.53 -6.64 26.87
C ASP A 191 21.85 -5.93 25.67
N GLN A 192 21.24 -6.69 24.75
CA GLN A 192 20.43 -6.15 23.65
C GLN A 192 19.06 -5.62 24.11
N GLU A 193 18.41 -6.27 25.06
CA GLU A 193 17.11 -5.85 25.61
C GLU A 193 17.24 -4.63 26.52
N MET A 194 18.39 -4.48 27.20
CA MET A 194 18.69 -3.30 28.01
C MET A 194 18.96 -2.04 27.16
N ILE A 195 19.38 -2.24 25.90
CA ILE A 195 19.57 -1.17 24.90
C ILE A 195 18.24 -0.80 24.22
N LEU A 196 17.27 -1.71 24.19
CA LEU A 196 15.94 -1.46 23.62
C LEU A 196 15.03 -0.76 24.64
N SER A 197 14.98 0.57 24.49
CA SER A 197 13.97 1.50 25.02
C SER A 197 13.66 1.42 26.52
N LYS A 198 13.99 2.51 27.22
CA LYS A 198 13.53 2.87 28.58
C LYS A 198 12.02 2.60 28.78
N GLU A 199 11.23 2.74 27.71
CA GLU A 199 9.79 2.52 27.66
C GLU A 199 9.37 1.04 27.75
N PHE A 200 10.18 0.11 27.22
CA PHE A 200 9.92 -1.33 27.32
C PHE A 200 10.09 -1.83 28.75
N VAL A 201 11.16 -1.38 29.42
CA VAL A 201 11.40 -1.67 30.84
C VAL A 201 10.27 -1.09 31.70
N LEU A 202 9.82 0.14 31.41
CA LEU A 202 8.71 0.77 32.13
C LEU A 202 7.37 0.05 31.90
N ARG A 203 7.04 -0.37 30.68
CA ARG A 203 5.81 -1.13 30.39
C ARG A 203 5.80 -2.50 31.04
N ARG A 204 6.96 -3.17 31.10
CA ARG A 204 7.07 -4.47 31.76
C ARG A 204 6.91 -4.36 33.28
N LEU A 205 7.56 -3.37 33.89
CA LEU A 205 7.40 -3.09 35.33
C LEU A 205 5.97 -2.65 35.68
N ALA A 206 5.32 -1.87 34.82
CA ALA A 206 3.92 -1.45 34.99
C ALA A 206 2.91 -2.58 34.74
N ASN A 207 3.25 -3.59 33.94
CA ASN A 207 2.39 -4.77 33.71
C ASN A 207 2.59 -5.86 34.77
N GLU A 208 3.80 -6.00 35.33
CA GLU A 208 4.09 -6.96 36.42
C GLU A 208 3.62 -6.46 37.80
N SER A 209 3.49 -5.15 37.97
CA SER A 209 2.82 -4.56 39.14
C SER A 209 1.36 -4.26 38.78
N HIS A 210 0.39 -4.95 39.37
CA HIS A 210 -1.00 -4.52 39.29
C HIS A 210 -1.15 -3.18 40.03
N ILE A 211 -0.90 -2.07 39.34
CA ILE A 211 -0.98 -0.70 39.89
C ILE A 211 -2.45 -0.36 40.10
N ASN A 212 -3.04 -0.77 41.23
CA ASN A 212 -4.33 -0.23 41.68
C ASN A 212 -4.49 -0.15 43.21
N ASP A 213 -3.50 -0.52 44.02
CA ASP A 213 -3.55 -0.28 45.47
C ASP A 213 -2.16 -0.22 46.08
N SER A 214 -1.97 0.68 47.06
CA SER A 214 -0.84 0.93 48.02
C SER A 214 0.62 0.59 47.63
N THR A 215 0.89 -0.52 46.97
CA THR A 215 2.13 -0.92 46.28
C THR A 215 2.61 0.07 45.20
N SER A 216 1.73 0.94 44.72
CA SER A 216 2.03 2.07 43.81
C SER A 216 3.16 2.96 44.35
N GLN A 217 3.14 3.29 45.65
CA GLN A 217 4.08 4.27 46.22
C GLN A 217 5.52 3.75 46.28
N ASP A 218 5.70 2.45 46.55
CA ASP A 218 7.02 1.82 46.50
C ASP A 218 7.56 1.72 45.08
N VAL A 219 6.69 1.47 44.09
CA VAL A 219 7.09 1.50 42.67
C VAL A 219 7.51 2.92 42.26
N TRP A 220 6.76 3.95 42.65
CA TRP A 220 7.13 5.34 42.37
C TRP A 220 8.38 5.80 43.11
N GLN A 221 8.58 5.40 44.37
CA GLN A 221 9.81 5.64 45.12
C GLN A 221 10.99 4.90 44.50
N ASN A 222 10.81 3.65 44.08
CA ASN A 222 11.83 2.92 43.34
C ASN A 222 12.16 3.64 42.03
N LEU A 223 11.16 4.04 41.25
CA LEU A 223 11.37 4.81 40.01
C LEU A 223 12.01 6.19 40.25
N LEU A 224 11.77 6.81 41.40
CA LEU A 224 12.43 8.06 41.85
C LEU A 224 13.91 7.81 42.21
N VAL A 225 14.20 6.78 43.01
CA VAL A 225 15.54 6.36 43.42
C VAL A 225 16.38 5.91 42.23
N LEU A 226 15.75 5.23 41.26
CA LEU A 226 16.36 4.80 40.01
C LEU A 226 16.51 5.96 39.00
N GLY A 227 16.06 7.17 39.34
CA GLY A 227 16.16 8.36 38.51
C GLY A 227 15.25 8.35 37.28
N PHE A 228 14.32 7.42 37.15
CA PHE A 228 13.39 7.37 36.02
C PHE A 228 12.31 8.44 36.11
N VAL A 229 12.04 8.96 37.30
CA VAL A 229 10.93 9.87 37.58
C VAL A 229 11.39 10.89 38.64
N LYS A 230 10.92 12.13 38.60
CA LYS A 230 11.19 13.17 39.61
C LYS A 230 9.88 13.53 40.32
N SER A 231 9.97 13.79 41.62
CA SER A 231 8.87 14.37 42.38
C SER A 231 8.69 15.83 41.95
N VAL A 232 7.46 16.18 41.61
CA VAL A 232 6.95 17.50 41.29
C VAL A 232 5.81 17.79 42.26
N GLU A 233 5.44 19.05 42.47
CA GLU A 233 4.43 19.47 43.46
C GLU A 233 3.10 18.67 43.36
N ASP A 234 2.73 18.20 42.16
CA ASP A 234 1.51 17.41 41.90
C ASP A 234 1.74 15.90 41.61
N GLY A 235 2.89 15.34 41.99
CA GLY A 235 3.15 13.89 41.88
C GLY A 235 4.52 13.52 41.29
N TYR A 236 4.59 12.44 40.51
CA TYR A 236 5.84 11.94 39.93
C TYR A 236 5.81 12.09 38.40
N LYS A 237 6.78 12.80 37.80
CA LYS A 237 6.92 12.95 36.33
C LYS A 237 8.16 12.25 35.80
N LEU A 238 8.04 11.55 34.67
CA LEU A 238 9.16 10.80 34.10
C LEU A 238 10.33 11.75 33.79
N GLN A 239 11.56 11.34 34.09
CA GLN A 239 12.76 12.14 33.82
C GLN A 239 12.92 12.42 32.31
N HIS A 240 12.40 11.53 31.45
CA HIS A 240 12.33 11.76 30.01
C HIS A 240 11.39 12.94 29.67
N ASP A 241 10.28 13.11 30.38
CA ASP A 241 9.36 14.25 30.21
C ASP A 241 9.98 15.56 30.69
N ILE A 242 10.86 15.49 31.69
CA ILE A 242 11.61 16.64 32.21
C ILE A 242 12.70 17.04 31.21
N ILE A 243 13.45 16.07 30.67
CA ILE A 243 14.46 16.31 29.63
C ILE A 243 13.79 16.80 28.33
N ASP A 244 12.66 16.23 27.93
CA ASP A 244 11.88 16.70 26.79
C ASP A 244 11.30 18.10 27.01
N TYR A 245 10.82 18.41 28.23
CA TYR A 245 10.37 19.75 28.63
C TYR A 245 11.50 20.79 28.50
N TYR A 246 12.70 20.48 29.03
CA TYR A 246 13.83 21.40 28.99
C TYR A 246 14.49 21.50 27.61
N ILE A 247 14.45 20.46 26.79
CA ILE A 247 14.96 20.52 25.41
C ILE A 247 13.96 21.20 24.46
N LYS A 248 12.64 21.14 24.73
CA LYS A 248 11.60 21.87 23.96
C LYS A 248 11.54 23.37 24.29
N GLN A 249 12.13 23.81 25.40
CA GLN A 249 12.21 25.22 25.82
C GLN A 249 13.56 25.81 25.37
N PRO A 250 13.62 26.71 24.36
CA PRO A 250 14.89 27.10 23.78
C PRO A 250 15.82 27.88 24.71
N THR A 251 15.36 28.52 25.80
CA THR A 251 16.17 29.62 26.38
C THR A 251 16.18 29.92 27.88
N LYS A 252 15.52 29.23 28.83
CA LYS A 252 15.45 29.82 30.20
C LYS A 252 15.90 29.05 31.44
N ASP A 253 16.27 27.78 31.39
CA ASP A 253 16.77 27.14 32.63
C ASP A 253 17.81 26.02 32.44
N TRP A 254 18.71 26.21 31.47
CA TRP A 254 19.85 25.32 31.28
C TRP A 254 20.76 25.26 32.53
N GLY A 255 20.80 26.32 33.33
CA GLY A 255 21.64 26.44 34.53
C GLY A 255 21.32 25.41 35.63
N GLN A 256 20.04 25.16 35.90
CA GLN A 256 19.61 24.20 36.93
C GLN A 256 19.82 22.74 36.51
N LEU A 257 19.67 22.44 35.22
CA LEU A 257 19.94 21.10 34.68
C LEU A 257 21.46 20.83 34.66
N LEU A 258 22.26 21.85 34.35
CA LEU A 258 23.72 21.80 34.41
C LEU A 258 24.25 21.59 35.83
N SER A 259 23.65 22.20 36.86
CA SER A 259 24.11 22.03 38.25
C SER A 259 23.87 20.61 38.77
N VAL A 260 22.74 19.99 38.43
CA VAL A 260 22.40 18.61 38.84
C VAL A 260 23.30 17.58 38.15
N PHE A 261 23.62 17.78 36.87
CA PHE A 261 24.52 16.86 36.16
C PHE A 261 25.99 17.04 36.54
N ARG A 262 26.46 18.28 36.74
CA ARG A 262 27.85 18.54 37.21
C ARG A 262 28.12 17.93 38.57
N SER A 263 27.12 17.85 39.45
CA SER A 263 27.27 17.17 40.75
C SER A 263 27.39 15.64 40.65
N ALA A 264 26.89 15.02 39.57
CA ALA A 264 26.91 13.56 39.39
C ALA A 264 28.08 13.07 38.51
N HIS A 265 28.55 13.90 37.58
CA HIS A 265 29.63 13.55 36.66
C HIS A 265 30.65 14.71 36.54
N PRO A 266 31.91 14.51 36.97
CA PRO A 266 32.86 15.62 37.17
C PRO A 266 33.49 16.17 35.89
N SER A 267 33.20 15.58 34.72
CA SER A 267 33.84 15.92 33.44
C SER A 267 32.86 16.56 32.46
N GLU A 268 33.12 17.80 32.06
CA GLU A 268 32.37 18.52 31.01
C GLU A 268 32.32 17.72 29.69
N ALA A 269 33.37 16.94 29.40
CA ALA A 269 33.43 16.09 28.21
C ALA A 269 32.42 14.93 28.26
N VAL A 270 32.19 14.32 29.43
CA VAL A 270 31.19 13.25 29.61
C VAL A 270 29.79 13.78 29.33
N TYR A 271 29.46 14.94 29.89
CA TYR A 271 28.16 15.57 29.71
C TYR A 271 27.91 15.97 28.24
N LYS A 272 28.90 16.58 27.59
CA LYS A 272 28.81 16.95 26.17
C LYS A 272 28.54 15.72 25.30
N ALA A 273 29.29 14.64 25.51
CA ALA A 273 29.10 13.39 24.77
C ALA A 273 27.71 12.76 25.02
N TYR A 274 27.22 12.80 26.26
CA TYR A 274 25.88 12.33 26.61
C TYR A 274 24.77 13.14 25.90
N MET A 275 24.87 14.47 25.90
CA MET A 275 23.90 15.34 25.24
C MET A 275 23.91 15.17 23.72
N GLU A 276 25.08 14.99 23.10
CA GLU A 276 25.18 14.69 21.67
C GLU A 276 24.55 13.33 21.33
N MET A 277 24.74 12.32 22.19
CA MET A 277 24.09 11.02 22.05
C MET A 277 22.57 11.15 22.08
N LEU A 278 22.00 11.80 23.11
CA LEU A 278 20.56 12.01 23.22
C LEU A 278 19.96 12.79 22.04
N ARG A 279 20.65 13.83 21.56
CA ARG A 279 20.21 14.59 20.36
C ARG A 279 20.15 13.69 19.13
N SER A 280 21.16 12.85 18.93
CA SER A 280 21.19 11.90 17.82
C SER A 280 20.18 10.76 17.96
N GLU A 281 19.87 10.33 19.18
CA GLU A 281 18.82 9.36 19.47
C GLU A 281 17.45 9.91 19.06
N ARG A 282 17.13 11.14 19.47
CA ARG A 282 15.87 11.80 19.11
C ARG A 282 15.74 11.94 17.60
N ALA A 283 16.78 12.47 16.94
CA ALA A 283 16.78 12.62 15.48
C ALA A 283 16.57 11.27 14.78
N TYR A 284 17.18 10.19 15.29
CA TYR A 284 16.96 8.85 14.76
C TYR A 284 15.51 8.37 14.96
N LYS A 285 14.94 8.53 16.16
CA LYS A 285 13.55 8.16 16.45
C LYS A 285 12.56 8.91 15.57
N GLU A 286 12.71 10.23 15.45
CA GLU A 286 11.87 11.06 14.58
C GLU A 286 11.94 10.58 13.13
N LYS A 287 13.15 10.23 12.67
CA LYS A 287 13.34 9.74 11.31
C LYS A 287 12.72 8.36 11.08
N VAL A 288 12.85 7.44 12.03
CA VAL A 288 12.21 6.11 11.97
C VAL A 288 10.68 6.24 11.91
N LEU A 289 10.09 7.10 12.75
CA LEU A 289 8.64 7.35 12.75
C LEU A 289 8.17 7.92 11.42
N SER A 290 8.92 8.89 10.86
CA SER A 290 8.64 9.46 9.53
C SER A 290 8.68 8.37 8.43
N THR A 291 9.74 7.56 8.40
CA THR A 291 9.88 6.45 7.43
C THR A 291 8.77 5.42 7.56
N ASP A 292 8.37 5.05 8.79
CA ASP A 292 7.32 4.05 9.01
C ASP A 292 5.93 4.56 8.61
N ASN A 293 5.66 5.84 8.84
CA ASN A 293 4.43 6.48 8.34
C ASN A 293 4.36 6.45 6.81
N MET A 294 5.46 6.79 6.13
CA MET A 294 5.52 6.70 4.65
C MET A 294 5.35 5.27 4.16
N ARG A 295 5.97 4.29 4.85
CA ARG A 295 5.79 2.86 4.56
C ARG A 295 4.31 2.48 4.62
N MET A 296 3.63 2.83 5.71
CA MET A 296 2.23 2.49 5.92
C MET A 296 1.32 3.07 4.84
N GLN A 297 1.51 4.35 4.48
CA GLN A 297 0.75 5.00 3.41
C GLN A 297 0.98 4.33 2.05
N LEU A 298 2.23 3.97 1.75
CA LEU A 298 2.56 3.25 0.52
C LEU A 298 1.89 1.87 0.48
N GLU A 299 1.98 1.10 1.57
CA GLU A 299 1.36 -0.23 1.69
C GLU A 299 -0.17 -0.15 1.52
N GLU A 300 -0.82 0.82 2.16
CA GLU A 300 -2.27 1.04 2.03
C GLU A 300 -2.66 1.34 0.58
N LYS A 301 -1.93 2.24 -0.10
CA LYS A 301 -2.17 2.55 -1.51
C LYS A 301 -1.99 1.33 -2.41
N LEU A 302 -0.97 0.53 -2.18
CA LEU A 302 -0.73 -0.70 -2.96
C LEU A 302 -1.86 -1.72 -2.81
N VAL A 303 -2.38 -1.90 -1.60
CA VAL A 303 -3.55 -2.76 -1.32
C VAL A 303 -4.82 -2.19 -1.98
N CYS A 304 -5.02 -0.88 -1.90
CA CYS A 304 -6.16 -0.20 -2.50
C CYS A 304 -6.18 -0.40 -4.03
N VAL A 305 -5.04 -0.18 -4.70
CA VAL A 305 -4.92 -0.33 -6.17
C VAL A 305 -5.19 -1.76 -6.60
N THR A 306 -4.62 -2.74 -5.91
CA THR A 306 -4.79 -4.16 -6.24
C THR A 306 -6.24 -4.63 -6.11
N GLN A 307 -6.92 -4.22 -5.04
CA GLN A 307 -8.30 -4.62 -4.79
C GLN A 307 -9.28 -3.88 -5.71
N ASN A 308 -9.17 -2.55 -5.81
CA ASN A 308 -10.13 -1.73 -6.54
C ASN A 308 -10.08 -1.99 -8.05
N GLN A 309 -8.89 -2.06 -8.64
CA GLN A 309 -8.77 -2.23 -10.09
C GLN A 309 -9.33 -3.57 -10.57
N ARG A 310 -9.18 -4.62 -9.76
CA ARG A 310 -9.73 -5.95 -10.10
C ARG A 310 -11.24 -6.00 -9.95
N CYS A 311 -11.78 -5.52 -8.83
CA CYS A 311 -13.21 -5.57 -8.55
C CYS A 311 -14.01 -4.70 -9.52
N HIS A 312 -13.56 -3.48 -9.80
CA HIS A 312 -14.23 -2.60 -10.75
C HIS A 312 -14.19 -3.15 -12.17
N ARG A 313 -13.01 -3.60 -12.65
CA ARG A 313 -12.89 -4.21 -13.99
C ARG A 313 -13.86 -5.37 -14.20
N ILE A 314 -13.92 -6.32 -13.26
CA ILE A 314 -14.78 -7.50 -13.41
C ILE A 314 -16.25 -7.09 -13.42
N LYS A 315 -16.64 -6.13 -12.57
CA LYS A 315 -18.01 -5.64 -12.51
C LYS A 315 -18.38 -4.94 -13.83
N ASP A 316 -17.57 -4.00 -14.28
CA ASP A 316 -17.84 -3.22 -15.49
C ASP A 316 -17.90 -4.13 -16.74
N LEU A 317 -16.97 -5.08 -16.87
CA LEU A 317 -17.02 -6.07 -17.95
C LEU A 317 -18.25 -6.98 -17.88
N LYS A 318 -18.69 -7.38 -16.68
CA LYS A 318 -19.92 -8.17 -16.52
C LYS A 318 -21.16 -7.37 -16.88
N ASP A 319 -21.23 -6.11 -16.48
CA ASP A 319 -22.37 -5.24 -16.75
C ASP A 319 -22.48 -4.99 -18.28
N LEU A 320 -21.34 -4.79 -18.95
CA LEU A 320 -21.27 -4.65 -20.41
C LEU A 320 -21.67 -5.92 -21.17
N THR A 321 -21.32 -7.11 -20.66
CA THR A 321 -21.57 -8.38 -21.35
C THR A 321 -22.94 -8.99 -21.04
N THR A 322 -23.45 -8.82 -19.82
CA THR A 322 -24.68 -9.50 -19.37
C THR A 322 -25.94 -8.74 -19.76
N ALA A 323 -25.90 -7.40 -19.77
CA ALA A 323 -27.10 -6.60 -20.00
C ALA A 323 -27.48 -6.45 -21.48
N ARG A 324 -26.63 -6.88 -22.43
CA ARG A 324 -26.67 -6.37 -23.82
C ARG A 324 -26.39 -7.41 -24.92
N LEU A 325 -26.12 -8.67 -24.56
CA LEU A 325 -25.86 -9.76 -25.53
C LEU A 325 -27.00 -10.79 -25.64
N PHE A 326 -28.11 -10.60 -24.92
CA PHE A 326 -29.32 -11.42 -24.97
C PHE A 326 -30.56 -10.53 -25.13
#